data_AF-A0A939HLL6-F1
#
_entry.id   AF-A0A939HLL6-F1
#
_cell.length_a   1.000
_cell.length_b   1.000
_cell.length_c   1.000
_cell.angle_alpha   90.00
_cell.angle_beta   90.00
_cell.angle_gamma   90.00
#
_symmetry.space_group_name_H-M   'P 1'
#
loop_
_entity.id
_entity.type
_entity.pdbx_description
1 polymer ?
#
loop_
_entity_poly.entity_id
_entity_poly.type
_entity_poly.pdbx_seq_one_letter_code
_entity_poly.pdbx_strand_id
1 'polypeptide(L)'
;VILAKTVKGYGLGPHFEGRNATHQMKKLTMEDLKAFRDHLRIPITDEQLDADLYRPPYYHPGMDAPEIKYMMERRAELGGFVPERRSAHAPVALPEEKSYEVSKRGSGKQQAATTMAFVRLLKDLMRDKNFGKRFVPVVPDESRTFGMDAF
;
A
#
# COMPACT_ATOMS: atom_id res chain seq x y z
N VAL A 1 3.13 -0.42 18.67
CA VAL A 1 3.57 0.86 18.05
C VAL A 1 5.04 1.04 18.34
N ILE A 2 5.85 1.40 17.34
CA ILE A 2 7.29 1.71 17.52
C ILE A 2 7.47 3.22 17.41
N LEU A 3 8.07 3.84 18.43
CA LEU A 3 8.45 5.26 18.40
C LEU A 3 9.92 5.38 18.01
N ALA A 4 10.20 5.43 16.70
CA ALA A 4 11.55 5.61 16.19
C ALA A 4 11.93 7.10 16.16
N LYS A 5 12.82 7.52 17.06
CA LYS A 5 13.38 8.88 17.07
C LYS A 5 14.53 8.96 16.06
N THR A 6 14.36 9.76 15.01
CA THR A 6 15.39 10.03 13.99
C THR A 6 15.68 11.52 13.88
N VAL A 7 16.75 11.88 13.19
CA VAL A 7 17.09 13.28 12.89
C VAL A 7 16.55 13.63 11.52
N LYS A 8 15.76 14.70 11.43
CA LYS A 8 15.25 15.22 10.16
C LYS A 8 16.44 15.70 9.31
N GLY A 9 16.55 15.21 8.08
CA GLY A 9 17.66 15.55 7.18
C GLY A 9 19.00 14.95 7.56
N TYR A 10 19.02 13.85 8.32
CA TYR A 10 20.25 13.14 8.71
C TYR A 10 21.15 12.87 7.49
N GLY A 11 22.43 13.26 7.59
CA GLY A 11 23.43 13.01 6.54
C GLY A 11 23.37 13.97 5.35
N LEU A 12 22.46 14.95 5.34
CA LEU A 12 22.36 16.00 4.31
C LEU A 12 23.16 17.27 4.65
N GLY A 13 23.97 17.23 5.72
CA GLY A 13 24.81 18.35 6.12
C GLY A 13 24.07 19.46 6.89
N PRO A 14 24.80 20.51 7.32
CA PRO A 14 24.32 21.51 8.28
C PRO A 14 23.18 22.39 7.77
N HIS A 15 22.98 22.44 6.44
CA HIS A 15 21.90 23.17 5.79
C HIS A 15 20.53 22.50 6.01
N PHE A 16 20.49 21.19 6.24
CA PHE A 16 19.25 20.40 6.34
C PHE A 16 19.10 19.68 7.69
N GLU A 17 20.19 19.18 8.25
CA GLU A 17 20.15 18.30 9.42
C GLU A 17 19.68 19.02 10.69
N GLY A 18 18.66 18.49 11.35
CA GLY A 18 18.11 19.05 12.59
C GLY A 18 17.45 20.42 12.41
N ARG A 19 17.27 20.89 11.16
CA ARG A 19 16.64 22.18 10.87
C ARG A 19 15.14 22.02 10.70
N ASN A 20 14.40 22.91 11.37
CA ASN A 20 12.98 23.15 11.09
C ASN A 20 12.79 24.06 9.87
N ALA A 21 13.66 23.94 8.88
CA ALA A 21 13.39 24.52 7.57
C ALA A 21 12.08 23.91 7.05
N THR A 22 11.23 24.75 6.48
CA THR A 22 9.95 24.33 5.90
C THR A 22 10.21 23.19 4.92
N HIS A 23 9.23 22.30 4.74
CA HIS A 23 9.26 21.24 3.71
C HIS A 23 9.48 21.76 2.26
N GLN A 24 9.74 23.06 2.08
CA GLN A 24 9.92 23.76 0.82
C GLN A 24 11.39 24.03 0.42
N MET A 25 12.39 23.64 1.23
CA MET A 25 13.77 23.53 0.71
C MET A 25 13.83 22.35 -0.29
N LYS A 26 13.33 22.57 -1.51
CA LYS A 26 13.09 21.55 -2.54
C LYS A 26 14.34 21.14 -3.31
N LYS A 27 15.48 21.81 -3.10
CA LYS A 27 16.66 21.68 -3.95
C LYS A 27 17.93 21.70 -3.11
N LEU A 28 18.80 20.71 -3.32
CA LEU A 28 20.19 20.73 -2.85
C LEU A 28 20.96 21.75 -3.69
N THR A 29 21.89 22.47 -3.09
CA THR A 29 22.92 23.18 -3.85
C THR A 29 23.94 22.19 -4.41
N MET A 30 24.80 22.63 -5.33
CA MET A 30 25.87 21.76 -5.85
C MET A 30 26.82 21.32 -4.72
N GLU A 31 27.13 22.22 -3.79
CA GLU A 31 27.97 21.91 -2.64
C GLU A 31 27.32 20.87 -1.73
N ASP A 32 26.02 21.02 -1.44
CA ASP A 32 25.27 20.03 -0.66
C ASP A 32 25.26 18.65 -1.34
N LEU A 33 25.11 18.61 -2.68
CA LEU A 33 25.09 17.38 -3.45
C LEU A 33 26.46 16.67 -3.45
N LYS A 34 27.56 17.43 -3.62
CA LYS A 34 28.93 16.90 -3.55
C LYS A 34 29.24 16.37 -2.14
N ALA A 35 28.88 17.13 -1.11
CA ALA A 35 29.03 16.71 0.28
C ALA A 35 28.21 15.44 0.59
N PHE A 36 27.01 15.31 0.03
CA PHE A 36 26.19 14.10 0.17
C PHE A 36 26.79 12.89 -0.56
N ARG A 37 27.32 13.07 -1.78
CA ARG A 37 28.06 12.03 -2.52
C ARG A 37 29.27 11.53 -1.72
N ASP A 38 30.01 12.44 -1.11
CA ASP A 38 31.19 12.13 -0.29
C ASP A 38 30.80 11.41 1.01
N HIS A 39 29.73 11.86 1.67
CA HIS A 39 29.19 11.22 2.88
C HIS A 39 28.79 9.76 2.62
N LEU A 40 28.16 9.50 1.47
CA LEU A 40 27.78 8.16 1.03
C LEU A 40 28.94 7.37 0.38
N ARG A 41 30.11 8.00 0.20
CA ARG A 41 31.30 7.40 -0.45
C ARG A 41 30.99 6.85 -1.85
N ILE A 42 30.17 7.56 -2.61
CA ILE A 42 29.77 7.15 -3.95
C ILE A 42 30.83 7.63 -4.97
N PRO A 43 31.40 6.76 -5.82
CA PRO A 43 32.47 7.12 -6.76
C PRO A 43 31.93 7.77 -8.04
N ILE A 44 31.11 8.81 -7.91
CA ILE A 44 30.71 9.71 -9.01
C ILE A 44 31.69 10.88 -8.99
N THR A 45 32.23 11.33 -10.12
CA THR A 45 33.18 12.46 -10.15
C THR A 45 32.50 13.82 -10.04
N ASP A 46 33.28 14.85 -9.74
CA ASP A 46 32.78 16.23 -9.68
C ASP A 46 32.23 16.68 -11.03
N GLU A 47 32.91 16.35 -12.13
CA GLU A 47 32.47 16.72 -13.48
C GLU A 47 31.12 16.09 -13.84
N GLN A 48 30.86 14.88 -13.35
CA GLN A 48 29.58 14.20 -13.56
C GLN A 48 28.44 14.86 -12.79
N LEU A 49 28.70 15.42 -11.59
CA LEU A 49 27.72 16.18 -10.83
C LEU A 49 27.53 17.59 -11.39
N ASP A 50 28.62 18.24 -11.79
CA ASP A 50 28.64 19.61 -12.31
C ASP A 50 27.92 19.73 -13.67
N ALA A 51 27.78 18.63 -14.41
CA ALA A 51 27.08 18.59 -15.69
C ALA A 51 25.59 18.97 -15.59
N ASP A 52 24.87 18.52 -14.56
CA ASP A 52 23.47 18.85 -14.35
C ASP A 52 23.04 18.64 -12.88
N LEU A 53 22.91 19.74 -12.14
CA LEU A 53 22.43 19.75 -10.75
C LEU A 53 21.05 19.08 -10.59
N TYR A 54 20.20 19.11 -11.62
CA TYR A 54 18.84 18.56 -11.57
C TYR A 54 18.75 17.11 -12.04
N ARG A 55 19.83 16.57 -12.62
CA ARG A 55 19.88 15.19 -13.12
C ARG A 55 21.18 14.51 -12.71
N PRO A 56 21.47 14.40 -11.40
CA PRO A 56 22.63 13.63 -10.95
C PRO A 56 22.53 12.17 -11.44
N PRO A 57 23.65 11.55 -11.81
CA PRO A 57 23.65 10.19 -12.32
C PRO A 57 23.26 9.19 -11.23
N TYR A 58 22.60 8.11 -11.64
CA TYR A 58 22.40 6.96 -10.76
C TYR A 58 23.71 6.18 -10.59
N TYR A 59 23.96 5.70 -9.38
CA TYR A 59 25.09 4.83 -9.08
C TYR A 59 24.61 3.39 -8.87
N HIS A 60 25.30 2.45 -9.52
CA HIS A 60 25.15 1.02 -9.30
C HIS A 60 26.54 0.38 -9.30
N PRO A 61 27.02 -0.22 -8.19
CA PRO A 61 28.38 -0.74 -8.09
C PRO A 61 28.63 -2.00 -8.95
N GLY A 62 27.57 -2.56 -9.54
CA GLY A 62 27.61 -3.77 -10.36
C GLY A 62 26.98 -4.96 -9.63
N MET A 63 26.46 -5.94 -10.38
CA MET A 63 25.80 -7.11 -9.78
C MET A 63 26.75 -8.00 -9.00
N ASP A 64 28.05 -7.90 -9.29
CA ASP A 64 29.10 -8.65 -8.62
C ASP A 64 29.60 -8.03 -7.32
N ALA A 65 29.21 -6.79 -7.03
CA ALA A 65 29.60 -6.09 -5.82
C ALA A 65 29.10 -6.84 -4.56
N PRO A 66 29.92 -6.95 -3.50
CA PRO A 66 29.56 -7.72 -2.31
C PRO A 66 28.28 -7.19 -1.64
N GLU A 67 28.03 -5.89 -1.67
CA GLU A 67 26.84 -5.24 -1.12
C GLU A 67 25.57 -5.63 -1.88
N ILE A 68 25.65 -5.74 -3.21
CA ILE A 68 24.54 -6.16 -4.06
C ILE A 68 24.26 -7.65 -3.85
N LYS A 69 25.29 -8.50 -3.82
CA LYS A 69 25.14 -9.93 -3.51
C LYS A 69 24.45 -10.14 -2.16
N TYR A 70 24.93 -9.46 -1.11
CA TYR A 70 24.32 -9.52 0.21
C TYR A 70 22.86 -9.07 0.19
N MET A 71 22.55 -7.92 -0.44
CA MET A 71 21.18 -7.42 -0.55
C MET A 71 20.25 -8.43 -1.25
N MET A 72 20.70 -9.02 -2.36
CA MET A 72 19.94 -10.01 -3.12
C MET A 72 19.69 -11.28 -2.31
N GLU A 73 20.71 -11.79 -1.61
CA GLU A 73 20.58 -12.94 -0.71
C GLU A 73 19.58 -12.68 0.42
N ARG A 74 19.67 -11.51 1.08
CA ARG A 74 18.69 -11.13 2.13
C ARG A 74 17.27 -11.06 1.57
N ARG A 75 17.07 -10.53 0.35
CA ARG A 75 15.75 -10.52 -0.28
C ARG A 75 15.26 -11.93 -0.60
N ALA A 76 16.11 -12.81 -1.08
CA ALA A 76 15.76 -14.20 -1.33
C ALA A 76 15.32 -14.91 -0.04
N GLU A 77 16.07 -14.76 1.05
CA GLU A 77 15.72 -15.32 2.36
C GLU A 77 14.40 -14.74 2.93
N LEU A 78 14.10 -13.47 2.63
CA LEU A 78 12.87 -12.80 3.04
C LEU A 78 11.69 -13.02 2.07
N GLY A 79 11.79 -13.98 1.15
CA GLY A 79 10.68 -14.38 0.28
C GLY A 79 10.51 -13.55 -1.00
N GLY A 80 11.56 -12.91 -1.50
CA GLY A 80 11.56 -12.16 -2.77
C GLY A 80 11.62 -10.65 -2.57
N PHE A 81 11.18 -9.85 -3.55
CA PHE A 81 11.16 -8.38 -3.45
C PHE A 81 9.82 -7.84 -2.94
N VAL A 82 9.85 -6.72 -2.24
CA VAL A 82 8.66 -5.96 -1.81
C VAL A 82 8.89 -4.46 -2.03
N PRO A 83 7.86 -3.67 -2.35
CA PRO A 83 6.46 -4.07 -2.52
C PRO A 83 6.20 -4.85 -3.83
N GLU A 84 5.30 -5.84 -3.75
CA GLU A 84 4.83 -6.63 -4.89
C GLU A 84 3.30 -6.52 -4.96
N ARG A 85 2.72 -6.41 -6.16
CA ARG A 85 1.26 -6.47 -6.36
C ARG A 85 0.92 -7.61 -7.31
N ARG A 86 0.18 -8.60 -6.79
CA ARG A 86 -0.31 -9.74 -7.58
C ARG A 86 -1.67 -9.43 -8.19
N SER A 87 -1.83 -9.71 -9.47
CA SER A 87 -3.08 -9.50 -10.23
C SER A 87 -3.88 -10.80 -10.41
N ALA A 88 -3.21 -11.95 -10.42
CA ALA A 88 -3.85 -13.25 -10.50
C ALA A 88 -4.64 -13.55 -9.22
N HIS A 89 -5.86 -14.07 -9.38
CA HIS A 89 -6.72 -14.48 -8.28
C HIS A 89 -7.31 -15.86 -8.58
N ALA A 90 -7.58 -16.63 -7.53
CA ALA A 90 -8.31 -17.89 -7.68
C ALA A 90 -9.76 -17.59 -8.09
N PRO A 91 -10.32 -18.29 -9.09
CA PRO A 91 -11.73 -18.13 -9.44
C PRO A 91 -12.59 -18.52 -8.24
N VAL A 92 -13.68 -17.79 -8.04
CA VAL A 92 -14.62 -18.05 -6.96
C VAL A 92 -15.91 -18.59 -7.56
N ALA A 93 -16.36 -19.76 -7.10
CA ALA A 93 -17.68 -20.28 -7.43
C ALA A 93 -18.74 -19.37 -6.81
N LEU A 94 -19.62 -18.81 -7.64
CA LEU A 94 -20.72 -17.97 -7.20
C LEU A 94 -21.88 -18.82 -6.67
N PRO A 95 -22.72 -18.28 -5.77
CA PRO A 95 -23.94 -18.94 -5.35
C PRO A 95 -24.83 -19.30 -6.55
N GLU A 96 -25.55 -20.42 -6.45
CA GLU A 96 -26.48 -20.85 -7.49
C GLU A 96 -27.70 -19.92 -7.58
N GLU A 97 -28.43 -19.98 -8.71
CA GLU A 97 -29.61 -19.14 -8.95
C GLU A 97 -30.66 -19.23 -7.82
N LYS A 98 -30.78 -20.41 -7.20
CA LYS A 98 -31.67 -20.67 -6.07
C LYS A 98 -31.45 -19.70 -4.89
N SER A 99 -30.21 -19.30 -4.64
CA SER A 99 -29.86 -18.34 -3.59
C SER A 99 -30.41 -16.93 -3.85
N TYR A 100 -30.88 -16.65 -5.07
CA TYR A 100 -31.42 -15.35 -5.49
C TYR A 100 -32.94 -15.35 -5.72
N GLU A 101 -33.61 -16.52 -5.69
CA GLU A 101 -35.03 -16.66 -6.05
C GLU A 101 -35.95 -15.73 -5.25
N VAL A 102 -35.75 -15.66 -3.93
CA VAL A 102 -36.58 -14.84 -3.04
C VAL A 102 -36.45 -13.35 -3.38
N SER A 103 -35.22 -12.89 -3.62
CA SER A 103 -34.95 -11.50 -3.99
C SER A 103 -35.47 -11.17 -5.39
N LYS A 104 -35.33 -12.09 -6.36
CA LYS A 104 -35.83 -11.92 -7.73
C LYS A 104 -37.35 -11.82 -7.81
N ARG A 105 -38.08 -12.50 -6.92
CA ARG A 105 -39.55 -12.43 -6.85
C ARG A 105 -40.07 -11.03 -6.50
N GLY A 106 -39.22 -10.18 -5.91
CA GLY A 106 -39.58 -8.82 -5.49
C GLY A 106 -40.47 -8.78 -4.25
N SER A 107 -40.89 -7.58 -3.85
CA SER A 107 -41.69 -7.38 -2.63
C SER A 107 -43.18 -7.73 -2.79
N GLY A 108 -43.60 -8.10 -4.00
CA GLY A 108 -44.98 -8.47 -4.31
C GLY A 108 -45.95 -7.34 -3.99
N LYS A 109 -46.89 -7.59 -3.07
CA LYS A 109 -47.91 -6.61 -2.64
C LYS A 109 -47.46 -5.75 -1.44
N GLN A 110 -46.32 -6.06 -0.83
CA GLN A 110 -45.80 -5.29 0.30
C GLN A 110 -44.82 -4.23 -0.18
N GLN A 111 -44.87 -3.07 0.46
CA GLN A 111 -43.82 -2.07 0.31
C GLN A 111 -42.60 -2.50 1.11
N ALA A 112 -41.42 -2.36 0.52
CA ALA A 112 -40.15 -2.63 1.16
C ALA A 112 -39.15 -1.56 0.76
N ALA A 113 -38.36 -1.09 1.71
CA ALA A 113 -37.21 -0.26 1.41
C ALA A 113 -36.13 -1.11 0.72
N THR A 114 -35.36 -0.52 -0.19
CA THR A 114 -34.25 -1.19 -0.87
C THR A 114 -33.21 -1.72 0.12
N THR A 115 -33.00 -1.05 1.26
CA THR A 115 -32.14 -1.54 2.35
C THR A 115 -32.63 -2.87 2.92
N MET A 116 -33.94 -3.03 3.14
CA MET A 116 -34.49 -4.30 3.63
C MET A 116 -34.33 -5.43 2.60
N ALA A 117 -34.53 -5.10 1.32
CA ALA A 117 -34.33 -6.06 0.23
C ALA A 117 -32.86 -6.49 0.11
N PHE A 118 -31.93 -5.55 0.23
CA PHE A 118 -30.49 -5.80 0.24
C PHE A 118 -30.07 -6.67 1.43
N VAL A 119 -30.53 -6.35 2.64
CA VAL A 119 -30.20 -7.12 3.84
C VAL A 119 -30.72 -8.54 3.79
N ARG A 120 -31.95 -8.75 3.27
CA ARG A 120 -32.49 -10.10 3.07
C ARG A 120 -31.64 -10.90 2.06
N LEU A 121 -31.28 -10.30 0.93
CA LEU A 121 -30.39 -10.94 -0.05
C LEU A 121 -29.03 -11.28 0.58
N LEU A 122 -28.43 -10.33 1.29
CA LEU A 122 -27.14 -10.52 1.96
C LEU A 122 -27.20 -11.70 2.95
N LYS A 123 -28.29 -11.83 3.71
CA LYS A 123 -28.51 -12.95 4.65
C LYS A 123 -28.57 -14.30 3.93
N ASP A 124 -29.26 -14.38 2.80
CA ASP A 124 -29.35 -15.62 2.03
C ASP A 124 -27.99 -15.99 1.41
N LEU A 125 -27.26 -15.01 0.88
CA LEU A 125 -25.91 -15.22 0.34
C LEU A 125 -24.88 -15.59 1.43
N MET A 126 -25.02 -15.06 2.64
CA MET A 126 -24.17 -15.42 3.78
C MET A 126 -24.42 -16.84 4.30
N ARG A 127 -25.61 -17.41 4.07
CA ARG A 127 -25.97 -18.80 4.42
C ARG A 127 -25.46 -19.82 3.40
N ASP A 128 -25.02 -19.38 2.23
CA ASP A 128 -24.40 -20.25 1.23
C ASP A 128 -23.12 -20.88 1.80
N LYS A 129 -23.06 -22.22 1.81
CA LYS A 129 -21.95 -22.96 2.44
C LYS A 129 -20.60 -22.76 1.74
N ASN A 130 -20.62 -22.46 0.44
CA ASN A 130 -19.42 -22.36 -0.39
C ASN A 130 -18.92 -20.90 -0.48
N PHE A 131 -19.83 -19.94 -0.42
CA PHE A 131 -19.54 -18.53 -0.66
C PHE A 131 -19.71 -17.64 0.58
N GLY A 132 -20.62 -17.98 1.49
CA GLY A 132 -21.04 -17.12 2.60
C GLY A 132 -19.91 -16.61 3.50
N LYS A 133 -18.90 -17.45 3.75
CA LYS A 133 -17.69 -17.11 4.53
C LYS A 133 -16.80 -16.00 3.92
N ARG A 134 -17.10 -15.57 2.69
CA ARG A 134 -16.36 -14.52 1.98
C ARG A 134 -16.93 -13.12 2.22
N PHE A 135 -18.14 -13.02 2.78
CA PHE A 135 -18.72 -11.74 3.17
C PHE A 135 -18.12 -11.26 4.49
N VAL A 136 -17.72 -9.98 4.52
CA VAL A 136 -17.27 -9.29 5.73
C VAL A 136 -18.08 -7.99 5.84
N PRO A 137 -19.24 -8.01 6.51
CA PRO A 137 -20.03 -6.80 6.74
C PRO A 137 -19.24 -5.84 7.65
N VAL A 138 -19.22 -4.56 7.28
CA VAL A 138 -18.63 -3.49 8.09
C VAL A 138 -19.72 -2.47 8.35
N VAL A 139 -20.05 -2.24 9.62
CA VAL A 139 -21.10 -1.29 10.03
C VAL A 139 -20.52 -0.33 11.06
N PRO A 140 -20.67 0.99 10.88
CA PRO A 140 -20.25 1.98 11.87
C PRO A 140 -21.32 2.10 12.97
N ASP A 141 -21.38 1.11 13.86
CA ASP A 141 -22.27 1.01 15.03
C ASP A 141 -23.78 0.83 14.73
N GLU A 142 -24.31 1.53 13.73
CA GLU A 142 -25.74 1.69 13.41
C GLU A 142 -26.43 0.48 12.75
N SER A 143 -26.14 -0.74 13.20
CA SER A 143 -26.66 -1.99 12.61
C SER A 143 -28.18 -2.09 12.67
N ARG A 144 -28.81 -1.62 13.75
CA ARG A 144 -30.27 -1.64 13.91
C ARG A 144 -30.97 -0.72 12.89
N THR A 145 -30.40 0.45 12.63
CA THR A 145 -30.93 1.42 11.66
C THR A 145 -31.00 0.83 10.25
N PHE A 146 -30.06 -0.05 9.91
CA PHE A 146 -30.04 -0.76 8.62
C PHE A 146 -30.76 -2.11 8.64
N GLY A 147 -31.35 -2.53 9.77
CA GLY A 147 -31.98 -3.84 9.92
C GLY A 147 -30.99 -5.01 9.90
N MET A 148 -29.73 -4.75 10.28
CA MET A 148 -28.62 -5.69 10.32
C MET A 148 -28.35 -6.27 11.72
N ASP A 149 -29.27 -6.11 12.67
CA ASP A 149 -29.16 -6.62 14.03
C ASP A 149 -29.48 -8.11 14.18
N ALA A 150 -30.08 -8.72 13.14
CA ALA A 150 -30.49 -10.13 13.11
C ALA A 150 -29.59 -11.06 12.24
N PHE A 151 -28.35 -10.63 11.98
CA PHE A 151 -27.33 -11.44 11.30
C PHE A 151 -26.68 -12.45 12.23
#